data_AF-A0A950D3Z7-F1
#
_entry.id   AF-A0A950D3Z7-F1
#
_cell.length_a   1.000
_cell.length_b   1.000
_cell.length_c   1.000
_cell.angle_alpha   90.00
_cell.angle_beta   90.00
_cell.angle_gamma   90.00
#
_symmetry.space_group_name_H-M   'P 1'
#
loop_
_entity.id
_entity.type
_entity.pdbx_description
1 polymer ?
#
loop_
_entity_poly.entity_id
_entity_poly.type
_entity_poly.pdbx_seq_one_letter_code
_entity_poly.pdbx_strand_id
1 'polypeptide(L)' 'MIREEVAVELHPKSLNAWLRARGFTPQKPQRVPRERDPKASATWLESDWPRLKKRPGGRVPPAPGSTRPVC' A
#
# COMPACT_ATOMS: atom_id res chain seq x y z
N MET A 1 -12.06 16.10 11.90
CA MET A 1 -12.05 17.57 12.00
C MET A 1 -10.58 17.95 12.22
N ILE A 2 -9.93 18.66 11.28
CA ILE A 2 -8.53 19.07 11.43
C ILE A 2 -8.51 20.26 12.38
N ARG A 3 -8.64 20.00 13.68
CA ARG A 3 -8.72 21.07 14.68
C ARG A 3 -7.73 20.87 15.83
N GLU A 4 -7.20 19.66 16.01
CA GLU A 4 -6.36 19.31 17.17
C GLU A 4 -4.86 19.58 16.96
N GLU A 5 -4.36 19.66 15.72
CA GLU A 5 -2.91 19.84 15.48
C GLU A 5 -2.50 21.20 14.90
N VAL A 6 -3.43 21.92 14.31
CA VAL A 6 -3.14 23.21 13.67
C VAL A 6 -4.08 24.22 14.31
N ALA A 7 -3.57 25.00 15.26
CA ALA A 7 -4.29 26.02 16.03
C ALA A 7 -4.74 27.22 15.18
N VAL A 8 -5.03 27.01 13.90
CA VAL A 8 -5.47 28.02 12.93
C VAL A 8 -6.87 27.64 12.47
N GLU A 9 -7.81 28.55 12.66
CA GLU A 9 -9.19 28.35 12.23
C GLU A 9 -9.29 28.59 10.70
N LEU A 10 -8.94 27.55 9.94
CA LEU A 10 -9.05 27.57 8.48
C LEU A 10 -10.38 26.96 8.04
N HIS A 11 -11.12 27.68 7.22
CA HIS A 11 -12.29 27.13 6.55
C HIS A 11 -11.86 25.96 5.63
N PRO A 12 -12.53 24.78 5.63
CA PRO A 12 -12.06 23.60 4.90
C PRO A 12 -11.85 23.83 3.38
N LYS A 13 -12.67 24.69 2.76
CA LYS A 13 -12.50 25.07 1.35
C LYS A 13 -11.27 25.97 1.12
N SER A 14 -10.96 26.88 2.05
CA SER A 14 -9.79 27.75 1.91
C SER A 14 -8.49 27.00 2.19
N LEU A 15 -8.49 26.02 3.10
CA LEU A 15 -7.35 25.15 3.36
C LEU A 15 -6.86 24.42 2.10
N ASN A 16 -7.78 23.84 1.33
CA ASN A 16 -7.43 23.13 0.09
C ASN A 16 -6.79 24.06 -0.96
N ALA A 17 -7.34 25.27 -1.12
CA ALA A 17 -6.76 26.29 -2.00
C ALA A 17 -5.38 26.74 -1.51
N TRP A 18 -5.24 26.98 -0.20
CA TRP A 18 -4.00 27.40 0.46
C TRP A 18 -2.87 26.36 0.38
N LEU A 19 -3.21 25.07 0.48
CA LEU A 19 -2.27 23.94 0.32
C LEU A 19 -1.82 23.80 -1.13
N ARG A 20 -2.76 23.87 -2.09
CA ARG A 20 -2.47 23.80 -3.53
C ARG A 20 -1.54 24.92 -3.99
N ALA A 21 -1.74 26.14 -3.49
CA ALA A 21 -0.89 27.29 -3.79
C ALA A 21 0.59 27.08 -3.36
N ARG A 22 0.85 26.17 -2.41
CA ARG A 22 2.19 25.81 -1.94
C ARG A 22 2.70 24.48 -2.52
N GLY A 23 2.03 23.94 -3.53
CA GLY A 23 2.41 22.68 -4.16
C GLY A 23 2.02 21.42 -3.39
N PHE A 24 1.26 21.55 -2.30
CA PHE A 24 0.76 20.39 -1.55
C PHE A 24 -0.56 19.90 -2.14
N THR A 25 -0.63 18.60 -2.43
CA THR A 25 -1.88 17.91 -2.78
C THR A 25 -2.33 17.11 -1.56
N PRO A 26 -3.46 17.48 -0.92
CA PRO A 26 -3.98 16.71 0.21
C PRO A 26 -4.30 15.28 -0.24
N GLN A 27 -3.59 14.30 0.30
CA GLN A 27 -3.89 12.90 0.01
C GLN A 27 -5.15 12.49 0.79
N LYS A 28 -6.09 11.84 0.10
CA LYS A 28 -7.26 11.27 0.77
C LYS A 28 -6.77 10.19 1.73
N PRO A 29 -7.13 10.25 3.03
CA PRO A 29 -6.73 9.21 3.97
C PRO A 29 -7.30 7.87 3.50
N GLN A 30 -6.52 6.81 3.68
CA GLN A 30 -6.95 5.47 3.32
C GLN A 30 -8.22 5.13 4.10
N ARG A 31 -9.32 4.85 3.40
CA ARG A 31 -10.56 4.45 4.05
C ARG A 31 -10.38 3.02 4.57
N VAL A 32 -10.39 2.87 5.89
CA VAL A 32 -10.32 1.56 6.55
C VAL A 32 -11.75 1.03 6.77
N PRO A 33 -12.14 -0.11 6.18
CA PRO A 33 -13.39 -0.79 6.50
C PRO A 33 -13.45 -1.16 7.98
N ARG A 34 -14.64 -1.09 8.60
CA ARG A 34 -14.83 -1.45 10.02
C ARG A 34 -14.48 -2.90 10.32
N GLU A 35 -14.69 -3.78 9.37
CA GLU A 35 -14.41 -5.22 9.46
C GLU A 35 -12.93 -5.55 9.21
N ARG A 36 -12.09 -4.56 8.89
CA ARG A 36 -10.68 -4.81 8.59
C ARG A 36 -9.94 -5.22 9.85
N ASP A 37 -9.59 -6.50 9.94
CA ASP A 37 -8.64 -7.01 10.93
C ASP A 37 -7.22 -7.06 10.32
N PRO A 38 -6.32 -6.14 10.70
CA PRO A 38 -4.94 -6.14 10.20
C PRO A 38 -4.16 -7.38 10.67
N LYS A 39 -4.50 -7.96 11.82
CA LYS A 39 -3.84 -9.16 12.33
C LYS A 39 -4.24 -10.39 11.51
N ALA A 40 -5.53 -10.57 11.24
CA ALA A 40 -6.00 -11.64 10.37
C ALA A 40 -5.42 -11.52 8.95
N SER A 41 -5.30 -10.29 8.43
CA SER A 41 -4.70 -10.03 7.12
C SER A 41 -3.22 -10.42 7.08
N ALA A 42 -2.46 -10.08 8.14
CA ALA A 42 -1.05 -10.43 8.24
C ALA A 42 -0.85 -11.95 8.35
N THR A 43 -1.60 -12.61 9.24
CA THR A 43 -1.55 -14.06 9.40
C THR A 43 -1.85 -14.76 8.08
N TRP A 44 -2.92 -14.37 7.38
CA TRP A 44 -3.29 -14.97 6.09
C TRP A 44 -2.20 -14.79 5.02
N LEU A 45 -1.56 -13.62 4.97
CA LEU A 45 -0.47 -13.35 4.03
C LEU A 45 0.78 -14.21 4.33
N GLU A 46 1.02 -14.53 5.59
CA GLU A 46 2.13 -15.40 5.99
C GLU A 46 1.82 -16.89 5.77
N SER A 47 0.61 -17.34 6.11
CA SER A 47 0.26 -18.77 6.09
C SER A 47 -0.31 -19.26 4.77
N ASP A 48 -1.29 -18.54 4.22
CA ASP A 48 -2.14 -19.05 3.15
C ASP A 48 -1.68 -18.57 1.78
N TRP A 49 -1.13 -17.36 1.72
CA TRP A 49 -0.60 -16.82 0.48
C TRP A 49 0.52 -17.69 -0.14
N PRO A 50 1.51 -18.21 0.62
CA PRO A 50 2.52 -19.08 0.04
C PRO A 50 1.95 -20.44 -0.43
N ARG A 51 0.89 -20.93 0.22
CA ARG A 51 0.21 -22.18 -0.16
C ARG A 51 -0.52 -22.03 -1.49
N LEU A 52 -1.24 -20.92 -1.67
CA LEU A 52 -1.93 -20.60 -2.92
C LEU A 52 -0.96 -20.30 -4.08
N LYS A 53 0.16 -19.64 -3.79
CA LYS A 53 1.18 -19.31 -4.79
C LYS A 53 1.97 -20.54 -5.28
N LYS A 54 2.12 -21.58 -4.45
CA LYS A 54 2.73 -22.84 -4.86
C LYS A 54 1.79 -23.60 -5.79
N ARG A 55 2.03 -23.48 -7.10
CA ARG A 55 1.40 -24.36 -8.11
C ARG A 55 1.71 -25.83 -7.76
N PRO A 56 0.73 -26.70 -7.50
CA PRO A 56 0.98 -28.12 -7.44
C PRO A 56 1.36 -28.59 -8.85
N GLY A 57 2.61 -29.01 -9.04
CA GLY A 57 3.09 -29.65 -10.28
C GLY A 57 3.74 -28.75 -11.34
N GLY A 58 4.01 -27.47 -11.08
CA GLY A 58 4.64 -26.60 -12.06
C GLY A 58 6.16 -26.73 -12.09
N ARG A 59 6.72 -27.50 -13.03
CA ARG A 59 8.15 -27.39 -13.40
C ARG A 59 8.38 -25.94 -13.87
N VAL A 60 9.16 -25.17 -13.12
CA VAL A 60 9.58 -23.82 -13.54
C VAL A 60 10.50 -24.01 -14.75
N PRO A 61 10.15 -23.51 -15.96
CA PRO A 61 11.10 -23.52 -17.06
C PRO A 61 12.32 -22.69 -16.66
N PRO A 62 13.55 -23.12 -16.98
CA PRO A 62 14.74 -22.33 -16.67
C PRO A 62 14.59 -20.93 -17.27
N ALA A 63 14.92 -19.91 -16.49
CA ALA A 63 14.85 -18.52 -16.94
C ALA A 63 15.73 -18.33 -18.20
N PRO A 64 15.26 -17.61 -19.22
CA PRO A 64 16.12 -17.25 -20.35
C PRO A 64 17.18 -16.28 -19.82
N GLY A 65 18.44 -16.73 -19.77
CA GLY A 65 19.56 -15.87 -19.35
C GLY A 65 20.64 -16.52 -18.47
N SER A 66 20.55 -17.80 -18.13
CA SER A 66 21.67 -18.50 -17.47
C SER A 66 22.69 -18.97 -18.51
N THR A 67 23.43 -18.03 -19.10
CA THR A 67 24.66 -18.38 -19.80
C THR A 67 25.72 -18.63 -18.72
N ARG A 68 26.02 -19.89 -18.44
CA ARG A 68 27.20 -20.23 -17.64
C ARG A 68 28.43 -19.73 -18.41
N PRO A 69 29.39 -19.05 -17.76
CA PRO A 69 30.62 -18.70 -18.44
C PRO A 69 31.33 -20.01 -18.79
N VAL A 70 31.67 -20.17 -20.06
CA VAL A 70 32.55 -21.24 -20.53
C VAL A 70 33.98 -20.75 -20.29
N CYS A 71 34.80 -21.59 -19.63
CA CYS A 71 36.23 -21.36 -19.40
C CYS A 71 37.02 -21.28 -20.70
#